data_AF-A0A8T6INL4-F1
#
_entry.id   AF-A0A8T6INL4-F1
#
_cell.length_a   1.000
_cell.length_b   1.000
_cell.length_c   1.000
_cell.angle_alpha   90.00
_cell.angle_beta   90.00
_cell.angle_gamma   90.00
#
_symmetry.space_group_name_H-M   'P 1'
#
loop_
_entity.id
_entity.type
_entity.pdbx_description
1 polymer ?
#
loop_
_entity_poly.entity_id
_entity_poly.type
_entity_poly.pdbx_seq_one_letter_code
_entity_poly.pdbx_strand_id
1 'polypeptide(L)' 'MDEMNSLSYEEAYEELEALVARMESGELPLEQSVALYERGQRLAAHCQALLEAAELKIKLVDEAGPAD' A
#
# COMPACT_ATOMS: atom_id res chain seq x y z
N MET A 1 5.63 -6.84 15.10
CA MET A 1 5.30 -6.89 13.66
C MET A 1 4.11 -5.98 13.48
N ASP A 2 4.24 -4.96 12.63
CA ASP A 2 3.12 -4.08 12.29
C ASP A 2 2.05 -4.92 11.59
N GLU A 3 0.80 -4.84 12.05
CA GLU A 3 -0.36 -5.55 11.48
C GLU A 3 -0.59 -5.17 10.00
N MET A 4 -0.10 -4.00 9.60
CA MET A 4 -0.09 -3.50 8.23
C MET A 4 0.77 -4.35 7.27
N ASN A 5 1.88 -4.94 7.74
CA ASN A 5 2.79 -5.71 6.88
C ASN A 5 2.17 -7.04 6.42
N SER A 6 1.04 -7.45 6.99
CA SER A 6 0.29 -8.64 6.59
C SER A 6 -0.84 -8.38 5.59
N LEU A 7 -1.14 -7.12 5.28
CA LEU A 7 -2.23 -6.78 4.35
C LEU A 7 -1.88 -7.19 2.91
N SER A 8 -2.88 -7.69 2.18
CA SER A 8 -2.81 -7.81 0.72
C SER A 8 -2.74 -6.43 0.05
N TYR A 9 -2.45 -6.40 -1.25
CA TYR A 9 -2.45 -5.15 -2.01
C TYR A 9 -3.84 -4.51 -1.99
N GLU A 10 -4.88 -5.30 -2.25
CA GLU A 10 -6.27 -4.85 -2.28
C GLU A 10 -6.72 -4.30 -0.93
N GLU A 11 -6.40 -4.99 0.16
CA GLU A 11 -6.73 -4.55 1.52
C GLU A 11 -6.03 -3.24 1.88
N ALA A 12 -4.73 -3.13 1.59
CA ALA A 12 -3.96 -1.92 1.88
C ALA A 12 -4.40 -0.73 1.00
N TYR A 13 -4.77 -0.99 -0.25
CA TYR A 13 -5.25 0.01 -1.18
C TYR A 13 -6.65 0.53 -0.81
N GLU A 14 -7.58 -0.37 -0.46
CA GLU A 14 -8.92 0.01 0.03
C GLU A 14 -8.82 0.87 1.30
N GLU A 15 -7.93 0.51 2.22
CA GLU A 15 -7.72 1.27 3.44
C GLU A 15 -7.13 2.66 3.15
N LEU A 16 -6.20 2.75 2.19
CA LEU A 16 -5.62 4.00 1.73
C LEU A 16 -6.67 4.92 1.09
N GLU A 17 -7.55 4.38 0.23
CA GLU A 17 -8.65 5.15 -0.38
C GLU A 17 -9.62 5.68 0.68
N ALA A 18 -9.99 4.84 1.66
CA ALA A 18 -10.84 5.27 2.78
C ALA A 18 -10.19 6.38 3.62
N LEU A 19 -8.87 6.30 3.82
CA LEU A 19 -8.11 7.32 4.55
C LEU A 19 -8.08 8.64 3.79
N VAL A 20 -7.79 8.60 2.48
CA VAL A 20 -7.79 9.80 1.61
C VAL A 20 -9.17 10.46 1.63
N ALA A 21 -10.25 9.69 1.46
CA ALA A 21 -11.61 10.21 1.48
C ALA A 21 -11.94 10.92 2.82
N ARG A 22 -11.43 10.40 3.95
CA ARG A 22 -11.58 11.05 5.27
C ARG A 22 -10.74 12.33 5.39
N MET A 23 -9.56 12.38 4.80
CA MET A 23 -8.74 13.59 4.79
C MET A 23 -9.36 14.69 3.93
N GLU A 24 -9.96 14.32 2.80
CA GLU A 24 -10.61 15.24 1.86
C GLU A 24 -11.93 15.81 2.38
N SER A 25 -12.59 15.16 3.35
CA SER A 25 -13.81 15.71 3.97
C SER A 25 -13.55 17.02 4.72
N GLY A 26 -12.30 17.27 5.16
CA GLY A 26 -11.91 18.51 5.85
C GLY A 26 -12.44 18.66 7.27
N GLU A 27 -13.11 17.65 7.83
CA GLU A 27 -13.74 17.70 9.16
C GLU A 27 -12.79 17.27 10.30
N LEU A 28 -11.52 16.99 9.99
CA LEU A 28 -10.57 16.41 10.93
C LEU A 28 -9.77 17.49 11.69
N PRO A 29 -9.63 17.35 13.03
CA PRO A 29 -8.66 18.12 13.80
C PRO A 29 -7.23 17.91 13.28
N LEU A 30 -6.38 18.93 13.38
CA LEU A 30 -5.00 18.91 12.89
C LEU A 30 -4.21 17.68 13.35
N GLU A 31 -4.30 17.32 14.63
CA GLU A 31 -3.61 16.14 15.18
C GLU A 31 -4.06 14.84 14.51
N GLN A 32 -5.35 14.71 14.20
CA GLN A 32 -5.88 13.54 13.48
C GLN A 32 -5.42 13.55 12.02
N SER A 33 -5.38 14.72 11.38
CA SER A 33 -4.89 14.85 10.00
C SER A 33 -3.43 14.43 9.87
N VAL A 34 -2.58 14.76 10.85
CA VAL A 34 -1.18 14.30 10.88
C VAL A 34 -1.10 12.79 11.05
N ALA A 35 -1.86 12.21 12.00
CA ALA A 35 -1.86 10.77 12.23
C ALA A 35 -2.36 9.97 11.00
N LEU A 36 -3.41 10.46 10.33
CA LEU A 36 -3.89 9.85 9.08
C LEU A 36 -2.85 9.99 7.97
N TYR A 37 -2.23 11.15 7.80
CA TYR A 37 -1.17 11.33 6.81
C TYR A 37 -0.03 10.32 7.00
N GLU A 38 0.47 10.15 8.22
CA GLU A 38 1.52 9.17 8.51
C GLU A 38 1.08 7.74 8.19
N ARG A 39 -0.17 7.38 8.51
CA ARG A 39 -0.73 6.06 8.17
C ARG A 39 -0.85 5.88 6.65
N GLY A 40 -1.34 6.89 5.94
CA GLY A 40 -1.43 6.89 4.48
C GLY A 40 -0.07 6.71 3.81
N GLN A 41 0.97 7.40 4.31
CA GLN A 41 2.34 7.23 3.82
C GLN A 41 2.85 5.78 4.00
N ARG A 42 2.53 5.15 5.13
CA ARG A 42 2.90 3.76 5.39
C ARG A 42 2.15 2.78 4.49
N LEU A 43 0.85 2.97 4.29
CA LEU A 43 0.05 2.16 3.37
C LEU A 43 0.54 2.29 1.91
N ALA A 44 0.82 3.51 1.46
CA ALA A 44 1.36 3.75 0.13
C ALA A 44 2.71 3.05 -0.08
N ALA A 45 3.61 3.11 0.90
CA ALA A 45 4.89 2.40 0.85
C ALA A 45 4.71 0.87 0.80
N HIS A 46 3.74 0.33 1.55
CA HIS A 46 3.42 -1.09 1.52
C HIS A 46 2.88 -1.53 0.16
N CYS A 47 1.92 -0.79 -0.41
CA CYS A 47 1.40 -1.04 -1.75
C CYS A 47 2.52 -1.04 -2.80
N GLN A 48 3.43 -0.06 -2.75
CA GLN A 48 4.58 0.02 -3.63
C GLN A 48 5.49 -1.21 -3.49
N ALA A 49 5.79 -1.64 -2.27
CA ALA A 49 6.63 -2.82 -2.03
C ALA A 49 5.98 -4.12 -2.58
N LEU A 50 4.65 -4.25 -2.46
CA LEU A 50 3.92 -5.38 -3.03
C LEU A 50 3.97 -5.39 -4.56
N LEU A 51 3.83 -4.22 -5.20
CA LEU A 51 3.94 -4.08 -6.65
C LEU A 51 5.36 -4.40 -7.15
N GLU A 52 6.39 -3.90 -6.47
CA GLU A 52 7.78 -4.19 -6.80
C GLU A 52 8.09 -5.70 -6.68
N ALA A 53 7.58 -6.35 -5.63
CA ALA A 53 7.72 -7.79 -5.45
C ALA A 53 6.99 -8.58 -6.56
N ALA A 54 5.82 -8.11 -7.00
CA ALA A 54 5.09 -8.72 -8.11
C ALA A 54 5.85 -8.56 -9.44
N GLU A 55 6.35 -7.36 -9.71
CA GLU A 55 7.14 -7.06 -10.93
C GLU A 55 8.42 -7.90 -10.98
N LEU A 56 9.13 -8.05 -9.85
CA LEU A 56 10.32 -8.89 -9.77
C LEU A 56 9.99 -10.35 -10.07
N LYS A 57 8.88 -10.88 -9.56
CA LYS A 57 8.44 -12.25 -9.86
C LYS A 57 8.18 -12.45 -11.35
N ILE A 58 7.52 -11.49 -12.00
CA ILE A 58 7.26 -11.54 -13.45
C ILE A 58 8.58 -11.57 -14.21
N LYS A 59 9.52 -10.67 -13.89
CA LYS A 59 10.84 -10.62 -14.54
C LYS A 59 11.61 -11.93 -14.40
N LEU A 60 11.59 -12.54 -13.22
CA LEU A 60 12.26 -13.83 -13.00
C LEU A 60 11.65 -14.97 -13.82
N VAL A 61 10.33 -14.96 -14.02
CA VAL A 61 9.65 -15.94 -14.88
C VAL A 61 9.99 -15.72 -16.35
N ASP A 62 10.02 -14.47 -16.82
CA ASP A 62 10.38 -14.13 -18.19
C ASP A 62 11.85 -14.46 -18.50
N GLU A 63 12.77 -14.21 -17.56
CA GLU A 63 14.20 -14.52 -17.69
C GLU A 63 14.50 -16.03 -17.59
N ALA A 64 13.68 -16.79 -16.85
CA ALA A 64 13.83 -18.24 -16.76
C ALA A 64 13.54 -18.95 -18.09
N GLY A 65 12.81 -18.32 -19.01
CA GLY A 65 12.37 -18.92 -20.28
C GLY A 65 11.49 -20.16 -20.08
N PRO A 66 10.78 -20.64 -21.12
CA PRO A 66 10.11 -21.93 -21.02
C PRO A 66 11.18 -23.01 -20.82
N ALA A 67 11.20 -23.64 -19.65
CA ALA A 67 11.84 -24.93 -19.47
C ALA A 67 11.01 -25.93 -20.28
N ASP A 68 11.43 -26.16 -21.53
CA ASP A 68 11.00 -27.19 -22.50
C ASP A 68 9.51 -27.63 -22.42
#